data_AF-A0A317ZFJ9-F1
#
_entry.id   AF-A0A317ZFJ9-F1
#
_cell.length_a   1.000
_cell.length_b   1.000
_cell.length_c   1.000
_cell.angle_alpha   90.00
_cell.angle_beta   90.00
_cell.angle_gamma   90.00
#
_symmetry.space_group_name_H-M   'P 1'
#
loop_
_entity.id
_entity.type
_entity.pdbx_description
1 polymer ?
#
loop_
_entity_poly.entity_id
_entity_poly.type
_entity_poly.pdbx_seq_one_letter_code
_entity_poly.pdbx_strand_id
1 'polypeptide(L)'
;MSLTYLKPYVPASWFHPLGIHKVLKRFWHRLPNVAGCLFVTFTIDREAMRALGYGPSEAFDLTRDRIRRIFYLLRKGVEWNGIIYRIPEAYCTKVEFHADEEGWPHFHCIWLTRRFIPAELLAHLWSYGRTNVKRITNDDFHYLLKYVCKSSRVPEWVQDRERMRIFQPSKGFLISEDKPAKEESVPTGKKRPVSTIRERLHKWSCTATIVTEDENEPFDRVRQVSLYKPFQEIFDRLVYAAAVAGRYLGSGKIQINRKEQLYPWLTYQNQHVSLPD
;
A
#
# COMPACT_ATOMS: atom_id res chain seq x y z
N MET A 1 -37.01 -4.23 -0.29
CA MET A 1 -36.65 -4.25 -1.71
C MET A 1 -35.20 -4.71 -1.86
N SER A 2 -34.82 -5.35 -2.97
CA SER A 2 -33.43 -5.77 -3.20
C SER A 2 -32.79 -4.93 -4.32
N LEU A 3 -31.62 -4.37 -4.04
CA LEU A 3 -30.81 -3.59 -4.98
C LEU A 3 -29.55 -4.38 -5.34
N THR A 4 -29.33 -4.64 -6.63
CA THR A 4 -28.08 -5.24 -7.10
C THR A 4 -27.30 -4.25 -7.96
N TYR A 5 -26.02 -4.07 -7.68
CA TYR A 5 -25.14 -3.21 -8.47
C TYR A 5 -23.73 -3.79 -8.61
N LEU A 6 -23.05 -3.32 -9.64
CA LEU A 6 -21.67 -3.64 -9.98
C LEU A 6 -20.78 -2.43 -9.68
N LYS A 7 -19.61 -2.64 -9.06
CA LYS A 7 -18.63 -1.62 -8.70
C LYS A 7 -17.19 -2.11 -8.89
N PRO A 8 -16.17 -1.23 -8.99
CA PRO A 8 -14.79 -1.67 -9.13
C PRO A 8 -14.35 -2.48 -7.90
N TYR A 9 -13.55 -3.52 -8.12
CA TYR A 9 -12.97 -4.28 -7.02
C TYR A 9 -11.88 -3.48 -6.31
N VAL A 10 -11.96 -3.40 -4.98
CA VAL A 10 -10.96 -2.75 -4.14
C VAL A 10 -10.22 -3.80 -3.29
N PRO A 11 -8.99 -4.20 -3.62
CA PRO A 11 -8.19 -5.12 -2.84
C PRO A 11 -7.67 -4.46 -1.56
N ALA A 12 -7.34 -5.26 -0.54
CA ALA A 12 -6.56 -4.77 0.60
C ALA A 12 -5.06 -4.82 0.25
N SER A 13 -4.54 -3.72 -0.30
CA SER A 13 -3.17 -3.62 -0.80
C SER A 13 -2.60 -2.21 -0.61
N TRP A 14 -1.32 -2.12 -0.28
CA TRP A 14 -0.55 -0.86 -0.26
C TRP A 14 -0.38 -0.23 -1.65
N PHE A 15 -0.51 -1.03 -2.70
CA PHE A 15 -0.31 -0.63 -4.10
C PHE A 15 -1.61 -0.25 -4.81
N HIS A 16 -2.74 -0.26 -4.10
CA HIS A 16 -4.03 0.15 -4.66
C HIS A 16 -4.51 1.43 -3.96
N PRO A 17 -4.87 2.51 -4.69
CA PRO A 17 -5.17 3.81 -4.11
C PRO A 17 -6.20 3.77 -2.97
N LEU A 18 -7.33 3.09 -3.19
CA LEU A 18 -8.36 2.89 -2.15
C LEU A 18 -8.07 1.69 -1.22
N GLY A 19 -7.18 0.80 -1.64
CA GLY A 19 -6.89 -0.44 -0.94
C GLY A 19 -6.04 -0.23 0.31
N ILE A 20 -5.27 0.86 0.33
CA ILE A 20 -4.48 1.29 1.48
C ILE A 20 -5.36 1.41 2.72
N HIS A 21 -6.54 2.03 2.62
CA HIS A 21 -7.47 2.17 3.76
C HIS A 21 -7.91 0.82 4.33
N LYS A 22 -8.11 -0.21 3.49
CA LYS A 22 -8.42 -1.57 3.95
C LYS A 22 -7.22 -2.22 4.65
N VAL A 23 -6.00 -1.88 4.25
CA VAL A 23 -4.79 -2.32 4.95
C VAL A 23 -4.66 -1.63 6.30
N LEU A 24 -4.82 -0.32 6.34
CA LEU A 24 -4.74 0.49 7.56
C LEU A 24 -5.77 0.05 8.60
N LYS A 25 -7.02 -0.20 8.19
CA LYS A 25 -8.10 -0.67 9.08
C LYS A 25 -7.72 -1.91 9.89
N ARG A 26 -6.80 -2.75 9.41
CA ARG A 26 -6.36 -3.99 10.11
C ARG A 26 -5.52 -3.72 11.36
N PHE A 27 -4.87 -2.56 11.46
CA PHE A 27 -3.96 -2.25 12.56
C PHE A 27 -4.08 -0.82 13.07
N TRP A 28 -5.02 -0.02 12.55
CA TRP A 28 -5.21 1.38 12.92
C TRP A 28 -5.38 1.58 14.42
N HIS A 29 -6.23 0.78 15.04
CA HIS A 29 -6.48 0.79 16.49
C HIS A 29 -5.29 0.33 17.33
N ARG A 30 -4.24 -0.20 16.70
CA ARG A 30 -3.01 -0.67 17.35
C ARG A 30 -1.82 0.27 17.14
N LEU A 31 -2.02 1.40 16.47
CA LEU A 31 -0.96 2.38 16.27
C LEU A 31 -0.57 2.99 17.63
N PRO A 32 0.73 3.09 17.94
CA PRO A 32 1.19 3.73 19.16
C PRO A 32 1.01 5.25 19.07
N ASN A 33 0.98 5.92 20.23
CA ASN A 33 1.19 7.36 20.28
C ASN A 33 2.66 7.68 19.97
N VAL A 34 2.91 8.39 18.88
CA VAL A 34 4.26 8.76 18.42
C VAL A 34 4.59 10.23 18.66
N ALA A 35 3.75 10.97 19.38
CA ALA A 35 3.96 12.39 19.62
C ALA A 35 5.31 12.67 20.31
N GLY A 36 6.16 13.45 19.64
CA GLY A 36 7.50 13.79 20.10
C GLY A 36 8.54 12.69 19.89
N CYS A 37 8.19 11.59 19.23
CA CYS A 37 9.12 10.52 18.92
C CYS A 37 10.13 10.92 17.85
N LEU A 38 11.30 10.28 17.86
CA LEU A 38 12.32 10.42 16.83
C LEU A 38 11.79 9.92 15.49
N PHE A 39 11.81 10.79 14.49
CA PHE A 39 11.50 10.48 13.11
C PHE A 39 12.66 10.83 12.20
N VAL A 40 13.05 9.88 11.37
CA VAL A 40 14.16 10.03 10.44
C VAL A 40 13.70 9.66 9.05
N THR A 41 14.15 10.44 8.09
CA THR A 41 13.82 10.36 6.68
C THR A 41 15.15 10.18 5.94
N PHE A 42 15.36 9.00 5.37
CA PHE A 42 16.59 8.60 4.67
C PHE A 42 16.36 8.60 3.17
N THR A 43 16.95 9.57 2.48
CA THR A 43 16.89 9.72 1.03
C THR A 43 18.18 9.21 0.41
N ILE A 44 18.05 8.40 -0.65
CA ILE A 44 19.19 7.91 -1.41
C ILE A 44 19.77 9.01 -2.29
N ASP A 45 21.09 9.13 -2.33
CA ASP A 45 21.81 9.87 -3.35
C ASP A 45 21.83 9.06 -4.65
N ARG A 46 21.05 9.52 -5.61
CA ARG A 46 20.81 8.82 -6.87
C ARG A 46 22.02 8.89 -7.79
N GLU A 47 22.74 10.02 -7.78
CA GLU A 47 23.91 10.22 -8.63
C GLU A 47 25.04 9.31 -8.17
N ALA A 48 25.29 9.26 -6.86
CA ALA A 48 26.26 8.34 -6.27
C ALA A 48 25.91 6.87 -6.58
N MET A 49 24.64 6.46 -6.47
CA MET A 49 24.22 5.09 -6.80
C MET A 49 24.40 4.77 -8.28
N ARG A 50 24.06 5.69 -9.17
CA ARG A 50 24.24 5.52 -10.62
C ARG A 50 25.70 5.42 -11.01
N ALA A 51 26.58 6.21 -10.38
CA ALA A 51 28.02 6.11 -10.59
C ALA A 51 28.59 4.73 -10.21
N LEU A 52 27.93 4.02 -9.29
CA LEU A 52 28.24 2.63 -8.91
C LEU A 52 27.53 1.58 -9.79
N GLY A 53 26.78 2.00 -10.81
CA GLY A 53 26.03 1.12 -11.71
C GLY A 53 24.73 0.57 -11.12
N TYR A 54 24.18 1.17 -10.06
CA TYR A 54 22.94 0.72 -9.43
C TYR A 54 21.71 1.51 -9.92
N GLY A 55 20.64 0.78 -10.23
CA GLY A 55 19.30 1.32 -10.42
C GLY A 55 18.51 1.40 -9.10
N PRO A 56 17.26 1.90 -9.15
CA PRO A 56 16.40 2.05 -7.96
C PRO A 56 16.07 0.71 -7.28
N SER A 57 15.99 -0.38 -8.05
CA SER A 57 15.74 -1.72 -7.54
C SER A 57 16.91 -2.24 -6.70
N GLU A 58 18.12 -2.14 -7.22
CA GLU A 58 19.35 -2.56 -6.55
C GLU A 58 19.60 -1.69 -5.32
N ALA A 59 19.41 -0.37 -5.48
CA ALA A 59 19.51 0.59 -4.40
C ALA A 59 18.52 0.28 -3.27
N PHE A 60 17.29 -0.13 -3.57
CA PHE A 60 16.32 -0.56 -2.57
C PHE A 60 16.81 -1.75 -1.75
N ASP A 61 17.32 -2.80 -2.39
CA ASP A 61 17.77 -3.99 -1.68
C ASP A 61 19.02 -3.72 -0.82
N LEU A 62 19.98 -2.97 -1.35
CA LEU A 62 21.18 -2.54 -0.62
C LEU A 62 20.84 -1.70 0.61
N THR A 63 20.03 -0.66 0.41
CA THR A 63 19.73 0.30 1.48
C THR A 63 18.73 -0.22 2.50
N ARG A 64 17.80 -1.11 2.11
CA ARG A 64 16.94 -1.82 3.07
C ARG A 64 17.76 -2.62 4.07
N ASP A 65 18.84 -3.28 3.63
CA ASP A 65 19.74 -3.97 4.54
C ASP A 65 20.48 -2.98 5.45
N ARG A 66 20.95 -1.86 4.89
CA ARG A 66 21.58 -0.79 5.68
C ARG A 66 20.67 -0.29 6.81
N ILE A 67 19.40 0.00 6.52
CA ILE A 67 18.41 0.40 7.54
C ILE A 67 18.34 -0.61 8.69
N ARG A 68 18.33 -1.92 8.38
CA ARG A 68 18.35 -2.98 9.42
C ARG A 68 19.60 -2.92 10.28
N ARG A 69 20.77 -2.65 9.67
CA ARG A 69 22.04 -2.47 10.38
C ARG A 69 22.01 -1.23 11.28
N ILE A 70 21.46 -0.10 10.83
CA ILE A 70 21.30 1.10 11.65
C ILE A 70 20.51 0.79 12.93
N PHE A 71 19.35 0.12 12.80
CA PHE A 71 18.56 -0.29 13.96
C PHE A 71 19.31 -1.27 14.87
N TYR A 72 20.12 -2.16 14.32
CA TYR A 72 20.93 -3.08 15.11
C TYR A 72 22.01 -2.33 15.91
N LEU A 73 22.77 -1.46 15.24
CA LEU A 73 23.84 -0.66 15.85
C LEU A 73 23.30 0.24 16.96
N LEU A 74 22.24 1.01 16.69
CA LEU A 74 21.63 1.87 17.71
C LEU A 74 21.07 1.08 18.91
N ARG A 75 20.60 -0.16 18.72
CA ARG A 75 20.18 -1.01 19.85
C ARG A 75 21.34 -1.47 20.71
N LYS A 76 22.50 -1.72 20.10
CA LYS A 76 23.73 -2.13 20.80
C LYS A 76 24.42 -0.95 21.49
N GLY A 77 24.29 0.24 20.93
CA GLY A 77 24.99 1.43 21.37
C GLY A 77 26.06 1.79 20.34
N VAL A 78 26.09 3.05 19.93
CA VAL A 78 27.10 3.60 19.03
C VAL A 78 27.77 4.76 19.74
N GLU A 79 29.09 4.72 19.85
CA GLU A 79 29.86 5.85 20.36
C GLU A 79 29.96 6.94 19.29
N TRP A 80 29.69 8.18 19.68
CA TRP A 80 29.83 9.36 18.83
C TRP A 80 30.25 10.55 19.70
N ASN A 81 31.40 11.13 19.38
CA ASN A 81 32.01 12.23 20.15
C ASN A 81 32.11 11.92 21.66
N GLY A 82 32.54 10.70 22.02
CA GLY A 82 32.69 10.25 23.41
C GLY A 82 31.38 9.94 24.14
N ILE A 83 30.22 10.04 23.47
CA ILE A 83 28.91 9.73 24.05
C ILE A 83 28.36 8.46 23.40
N ILE A 84 27.89 7.51 24.21
CA ILE A 84 27.25 6.30 23.72
C ILE A 84 25.75 6.54 23.50
N TYR A 85 25.32 6.49 22.25
CA TYR A 85 23.92 6.59 21.86
C TYR A 85 23.29 5.20 21.72
N ARG A 86 22.34 4.89 22.59
CA ARG A 86 21.60 3.61 22.60
C ARG A 86 20.08 3.83 22.58
N ILE A 87 19.43 3.19 21.61
CA ILE A 87 17.96 3.18 21.42
C ILE A 87 17.48 1.71 21.37
N PRO A 88 17.18 1.09 22.53
CA PRO A 88 16.56 -0.23 22.57
C PRO A 88 15.09 -0.24 22.13
N GLU A 89 14.44 0.92 22.04
CA GLU A 89 13.00 1.06 21.82
C GLU A 89 12.55 0.52 20.47
N ALA A 90 11.28 0.13 20.42
CA ALA A 90 10.66 -0.37 19.20
C ALA A 90 10.63 0.71 18.10
N TYR A 91 10.63 0.26 16.85
CA TYR A 91 10.66 1.13 15.69
C TYR A 91 9.72 0.63 14.59
N CYS A 92 9.43 1.47 13.61
CA CYS A 92 8.90 1.03 12.34
C CYS A 92 9.68 1.64 11.18
N THR A 93 9.65 0.96 10.04
CA THR A 93 10.09 1.52 8.76
C THR A 93 8.91 1.53 7.81
N LYS A 94 8.72 2.65 7.14
CA LYS A 94 7.84 2.77 5.99
C LYS A 94 8.66 3.18 4.77
N VAL A 95 8.51 2.46 3.67
CA VAL A 95 9.09 2.88 2.39
C VAL A 95 8.05 3.65 1.57
N GLU A 96 8.52 4.72 0.94
CA GLU A 96 7.81 5.47 -0.10
C GLU A 96 8.66 5.51 -1.36
N PHE A 97 8.02 5.76 -2.50
CA PHE A 97 8.68 5.97 -3.78
C PHE A 97 8.48 7.40 -4.22
N HIS A 98 9.55 8.01 -4.74
CA HIS A 98 9.46 9.32 -5.37
C HIS A 98 8.44 9.30 -6.52
N ALA A 99 7.82 10.46 -6.77
CA ALA A 99 6.76 10.59 -7.77
C ALA A 99 7.26 10.59 -9.22
N ASP A 100 8.58 10.63 -9.41
CA ASP A 100 9.22 10.53 -10.71
C ASP A 100 9.07 9.14 -11.33
N GLU A 101 9.38 9.02 -12.62
CA GLU A 101 9.17 7.80 -13.40
C GLU A 101 9.97 6.60 -12.87
N GLU A 102 11.16 6.87 -12.33
CA GLU A 102 12.05 5.84 -11.78
C GLU A 102 11.62 5.34 -10.41
N GLY A 103 10.95 6.19 -9.62
CA GLY A 103 10.41 5.81 -8.33
C GLY A 103 11.46 5.37 -7.33
N TRP A 104 12.48 6.20 -7.13
CA TRP A 104 13.54 5.91 -6.16
C TRP A 104 12.97 5.72 -4.75
N PRO A 105 13.48 4.75 -3.96
CA PRO A 105 12.96 4.48 -2.63
C PRO A 105 13.43 5.55 -1.63
N HIS A 106 12.54 5.82 -0.68
CA HIS A 106 12.75 6.71 0.46
C HIS A 106 12.26 6.00 1.72
N PHE A 107 13.08 5.95 2.77
CA PHE A 107 12.69 5.32 4.03
C PHE A 107 12.33 6.36 5.08
N HIS A 108 11.18 6.16 5.69
CA HIS A 108 10.72 6.86 6.87
C HIS A 108 10.77 5.92 8.07
N CYS A 109 11.54 6.29 9.08
CA CYS A 109 11.77 5.50 10.27
C CYS A 109 11.26 6.24 11.50
N ILE A 110 10.47 5.57 12.33
CA ILE A 110 10.01 6.09 13.63
C ILE A 110 10.57 5.18 14.71
N TRP A 111 11.23 5.75 15.72
CA TRP A 111 11.56 5.04 16.95
C TRP A 111 10.65 5.54 18.06
N LEU A 112 10.15 4.65 18.89
CA LEU A 112 9.35 4.98 20.08
C LEU A 112 10.23 5.53 21.21
N THR A 113 11.02 6.55 20.91
CA THR A 113 11.90 7.24 21.86
C THR A 113 11.81 8.75 21.67
N ARG A 114 11.92 9.48 22.78
CA ARG A 114 12.10 10.94 22.78
C ARG A 114 13.55 11.35 22.98
N ARG A 115 14.47 10.37 23.07
CA ARG A 115 15.90 10.64 23.15
C ARG A 115 16.37 11.46 21.96
N PHE A 116 17.30 12.37 22.21
CA PHE A 116 17.98 13.11 21.17
C PHE A 116 19.05 12.21 20.54
N ILE A 117 19.19 12.28 19.21
CA ILE A 117 20.25 11.65 18.45
C ILE A 117 20.78 12.70 17.47
N PRO A 118 22.10 12.93 17.42
CA PRO A 118 22.69 13.83 16.44
C PRO A 118 22.33 13.44 15.01
N ALA A 119 21.97 14.41 14.19
CA ALA A 119 21.63 14.16 12.79
C ALA A 119 22.84 13.64 12.02
N GLU A 120 24.03 14.10 12.38
CA GLU A 120 25.33 13.75 11.83
C GLU A 120 25.66 12.28 12.10
N LEU A 121 25.36 11.78 13.31
CA LEU A 121 25.50 10.36 13.63
C LEU A 121 24.59 9.51 12.72
N LEU A 122 23.32 9.90 12.57
CA LEU A 122 22.39 9.17 11.71
C LEU A 122 22.78 9.25 10.23
N ALA A 123 23.29 10.39 9.77
CA ALA A 123 23.85 10.55 8.42
C ALA A 123 25.08 9.66 8.20
N HIS A 124 25.99 9.61 9.17
CA HIS A 124 27.16 8.75 9.14
C HIS A 124 26.76 7.26 9.07
N LEU A 125 25.79 6.83 9.88
CA LEU A 125 25.28 5.46 9.87
C LEU A 125 24.52 5.12 8.58
N TRP A 126 23.87 6.11 7.96
CA TRP A 126 23.12 5.95 6.71
C TRP A 126 24.03 5.77 5.50
N SER A 127 25.04 6.64 5.35
CA SER A 127 26.10 6.59 4.34
C SER A 127 25.67 6.52 2.86
N TYR A 128 24.38 6.67 2.53
CA TYR A 128 23.86 6.53 1.16
C TYR A 128 23.09 7.75 0.66
N GLY A 129 23.26 8.90 1.30
CA GLY A 129 22.64 10.16 0.87
C GLY A 129 22.20 11.03 2.04
N ARG A 130 21.05 11.66 1.88
CA ARG A 130 20.56 12.67 2.83
C ARG A 130 19.78 12.06 3.97
N THR A 131 19.94 12.66 5.15
CA THR A 131 19.21 12.31 6.37
C THR A 131 18.50 13.55 6.88
N ASN A 132 17.19 13.45 7.10
CA ASN A 132 16.41 14.49 7.77
C ASN A 132 15.86 13.93 9.08
N VAL A 133 16.18 14.59 10.19
CA VAL A 133 15.81 14.20 11.55
C VAL A 133 14.86 15.23 12.12
N LYS A 134 13.70 14.79 12.61
CA LYS A 134 12.74 15.65 13.30
C LYS A 134 11.98 14.88 14.39
N ARG A 135 11.13 15.60 15.12
CA ARG A 135 10.07 14.99 15.93
C ARG A 135 8.81 14.84 15.09
N ILE A 136 8.03 13.80 15.38
CA ILE A 136 6.79 13.52 14.67
C ILE A 136 5.58 13.72 15.58
N THR A 137 4.46 14.13 14.99
CA THR A 137 3.13 14.15 15.62
C THR A 137 2.31 12.92 15.21
N ASN A 138 1.20 12.65 15.88
CA ASN A 138 0.31 11.57 15.44
C ASN A 138 -0.31 11.87 14.06
N ASP A 139 -0.60 13.14 13.77
CA ASP A 139 -1.16 13.56 12.48
C ASP A 139 -0.16 13.39 11.34
N ASP A 140 1.11 13.74 11.56
CA ASP A 140 2.19 13.45 10.61
C ASP A 140 2.29 11.95 10.33
N PHE A 141 2.17 11.11 11.35
CA PHE A 141 2.25 9.65 11.19
C PHE A 141 1.04 9.09 10.45
N HIS A 142 -0.16 9.55 10.76
CA HIS A 142 -1.36 9.20 10.01
C HIS A 142 -1.26 9.62 8.54
N TYR A 143 -0.74 10.82 8.28
CA TYR A 143 -0.51 11.31 6.93
C TYR A 143 0.53 10.46 6.19
N LEU A 144 1.63 10.10 6.87
CA LEU A 144 2.66 9.21 6.34
C LEU A 144 2.06 7.88 5.86
N LEU A 145 1.10 7.32 6.59
CA LEU A 145 0.46 6.04 6.25
C LEU A 145 -0.46 6.11 5.01
N LYS A 146 -0.82 7.31 4.53
CA LYS A 146 -1.78 7.50 3.43
C LYS A 146 -1.23 7.14 2.05
N TYR A 147 0.06 7.35 1.80
CA TYR A 147 0.64 7.25 0.46
C TYR A 147 1.85 6.32 0.41
N VAL A 148 2.00 5.58 -0.68
CA VAL A 148 3.21 4.78 -0.97
C VAL A 148 3.92 5.34 -2.19
N CYS A 149 3.16 5.73 -3.19
CA CYS A 149 3.60 6.48 -4.36
C CYS A 149 2.76 7.76 -4.43
N LYS A 150 3.38 8.94 -4.40
CA LYS A 150 2.63 10.21 -4.40
C LYS A 150 1.80 10.42 -5.67
N SER A 151 2.26 9.88 -6.81
CA SER A 151 1.57 9.95 -8.11
C SER A 151 0.49 8.86 -8.29
N SER A 152 0.23 8.02 -7.28
CA SER A 152 -0.59 6.79 -7.38
C SER A 152 -0.12 5.74 -8.40
N ARG A 153 0.87 6.05 -9.25
CA ARG A 153 1.52 5.11 -10.15
C ARG A 153 2.60 4.33 -9.39
N VAL A 154 2.55 3.02 -9.49
CA VAL A 154 3.56 2.13 -8.91
C VAL A 154 4.76 2.06 -9.88
N PRO A 155 6.00 2.31 -9.44
CA PRO A 155 7.17 2.24 -10.32
C PRO A 155 7.34 0.85 -10.94
N GLU A 156 7.85 0.76 -12.16
CA GLU A 156 7.90 -0.51 -12.91
C GLU A 156 8.70 -1.59 -12.18
N TRP A 157 9.88 -1.24 -11.65
CA TRP A 157 10.71 -2.16 -10.88
C TRP A 157 10.02 -2.66 -9.59
N VAL A 158 9.08 -1.88 -9.03
CA VAL A 158 8.23 -2.31 -7.91
C VAL A 158 7.16 -3.28 -8.41
N GLN A 159 6.57 -3.02 -9.57
CA GLN A 159 5.56 -3.90 -10.17
C GLN A 159 6.13 -5.29 -10.48
N ASP A 160 7.40 -5.38 -10.89
CA ASP A 160 8.03 -6.65 -11.26
C ASP A 160 8.38 -7.51 -10.04
N ARG A 161 8.33 -6.97 -8.83
CA ARG A 161 8.56 -7.73 -7.60
C ARG A 161 7.35 -8.56 -7.22
N GLU A 162 7.60 -9.77 -6.73
CA GLU A 162 6.56 -10.65 -6.19
C GLU A 162 5.95 -10.10 -4.90
N ARG A 163 6.80 -9.61 -3.99
CA ARG A 163 6.42 -9.13 -2.66
C ARG A 163 7.29 -7.96 -2.25
N MET A 164 6.66 -7.01 -1.58
CA MET A 164 7.35 -5.89 -0.97
C MET A 164 6.60 -5.45 0.27
N ARG A 165 7.33 -5.33 1.38
CA ARG A 165 6.78 -4.88 2.66
C ARG A 165 6.93 -3.38 2.77
N ILE A 166 5.82 -2.68 2.63
CA ILE A 166 5.79 -1.22 2.69
C ILE A 166 5.93 -0.70 4.12
N PHE A 167 5.17 -1.28 5.05
CA PHE A 167 5.20 -0.93 6.47
C PHE A 167 5.76 -2.11 7.29
N GLN A 168 6.79 -1.85 8.07
CA GLN A 168 7.57 -2.85 8.80
C GLN A 168 7.77 -2.43 10.25
N PRO A 169 6.80 -2.69 11.14
CA PRO A 169 6.95 -2.48 12.57
C PRO A 169 7.84 -3.57 13.19
N SER A 170 8.70 -3.19 14.14
CA SER A 170 9.42 -4.11 14.99
C SER A 170 8.49 -4.72 16.05
N LYS A 171 8.98 -5.75 16.76
CA LYS A 171 8.31 -6.24 17.98
C LYS A 171 8.14 -5.07 18.96
N GLY A 172 6.96 -4.94 19.54
CA GLY A 172 6.61 -3.88 20.50
C GLY A 172 6.23 -2.52 19.89
N PHE A 173 6.27 -2.36 18.56
CA PHE A 173 5.87 -1.08 17.95
C PHE A 173 4.35 -0.92 17.90
N LEU A 174 3.63 -1.94 17.42
CA LEU A 174 2.17 -1.95 17.46
C LEU A 174 1.71 -2.40 18.84
N ILE A 175 0.69 -1.73 19.38
CA ILE A 175 0.03 -2.10 20.62
C ILE A 175 -0.54 -3.52 20.45
N SER A 176 -0.28 -4.39 21.42
CA SER A 176 -0.81 -5.73 21.45
C SER A 176 -2.32 -5.68 21.65
N GLU A 177 -3.06 -6.52 20.93
CA GLU A 177 -4.43 -6.82 21.31
C GLU A 177 -4.38 -7.90 22.39
N ASP A 178 -5.22 -7.79 23.41
CA ASP A 178 -5.58 -8.92 24.24
C ASP A 178 -6.32 -9.91 23.36
N LYS A 179 -5.59 -10.88 22.80
CA LYS A 179 -6.20 -11.93 21.99
C LYS A 179 -6.70 -13.02 22.91
N PRO A 180 -7.97 -13.46 22.80
CA PRO A 180 -8.35 -14.76 23.34
C PRO A 180 -7.47 -15.85 22.71
N ALA A 181 -7.18 -16.90 23.49
CA ALA A 181 -6.32 -18.00 23.09
C ALA A 181 -6.76 -18.52 21.72
N LYS A 182 -5.81 -18.55 20.78
CA LYS A 182 -6.08 -18.91 19.39
C LYS A 182 -6.11 -20.43 19.28
N GLU A 183 -7.24 -21.01 18.89
CA GLU A 183 -7.29 -22.42 18.49
C GLU A 183 -6.32 -22.67 17.33
N GLU A 184 -5.58 -23.77 17.42
CA GLU A 184 -4.60 -24.18 16.42
C GLU A 184 -5.28 -24.52 15.10
N SER A 185 -5.37 -23.55 14.19
CA SER A 185 -5.82 -23.80 12.83
C SER A 185 -4.71 -24.55 12.06
N VAL A 186 -5.02 -25.78 11.63
CA VAL A 186 -4.16 -26.59 10.76
C VAL A 186 -3.80 -25.79 9.50
N PRO A 187 -2.51 -25.62 9.16
CA PRO A 187 -2.11 -24.88 7.98
C PRO A 187 -2.51 -25.66 6.72
N THR A 188 -3.55 -25.19 6.03
CA THR A 188 -3.90 -25.70 4.70
C THR A 188 -2.85 -25.25 3.70
N GLY A 189 -1.91 -26.15 3.41
CA GLY A 189 -0.71 -25.96 2.60
C GLY A 189 -0.95 -25.75 1.10
N LYS A 190 -1.93 -24.95 0.70
CA LYS A 190 -2.02 -24.52 -0.70
C LYS A 190 -0.97 -23.44 -0.94
N LYS A 191 0.17 -23.83 -1.53
CA LYS A 191 1.16 -22.89 -2.09
C LYS A 191 0.44 -21.97 -3.06
N ARG A 192 0.21 -20.72 -2.66
CA ARG A 192 -0.39 -19.71 -3.53
C ARG A 192 0.56 -19.51 -4.71
N PRO A 193 0.05 -19.48 -5.96
CA PRO A 193 0.88 -19.17 -7.11
C PRO A 193 1.58 -17.84 -6.85
N VAL A 194 2.88 -17.84 -7.10
CA VAL A 194 3.71 -16.66 -7.01
C VAL A 194 3.29 -15.76 -8.16
N SER A 195 2.86 -14.53 -7.83
CA SER A 195 2.48 -13.53 -8.81
C SER A 195 3.25 -12.24 -8.54
N THR A 196 3.55 -11.49 -9.59
CA THR A 196 4.17 -10.17 -9.46
C THR A 196 3.15 -9.14 -8.93
N ILE A 197 3.62 -7.99 -8.45
CA ILE A 197 2.75 -6.86 -8.13
C ILE A 197 1.99 -6.43 -9.40
N ARG A 198 2.64 -6.44 -10.57
CA ARG A 198 2.06 -6.14 -11.89
C ARG A 198 0.85 -7.00 -12.20
N GLU A 199 1.02 -8.32 -12.14
CA GLU A 199 -0.06 -9.28 -12.40
C GLU A 199 -1.23 -9.10 -11.44
N ARG A 200 -0.95 -8.80 -10.17
CA ARG A 200 -2.01 -8.52 -9.19
C ARG A 200 -2.76 -7.24 -9.50
N LEU A 201 -2.05 -6.15 -9.83
CA LEU A 201 -2.66 -4.88 -10.22
C LEU A 201 -3.56 -5.07 -11.44
N HIS A 202 -3.08 -5.76 -12.47
CA HIS A 202 -3.86 -6.08 -13.66
C HIS A 202 -5.07 -6.99 -13.35
N LYS A 203 -4.88 -8.03 -12.54
CA LYS A 203 -6.00 -8.88 -12.10
C LYS A 203 -7.07 -8.05 -11.39
N TRP A 204 -6.67 -7.15 -10.50
CA TRP A 204 -7.60 -6.30 -9.75
C TRP A 204 -8.33 -5.31 -10.66
N SER A 205 -7.64 -4.72 -11.64
CA SER A 205 -8.30 -3.84 -12.62
C SER A 205 -9.32 -4.62 -13.47
N CYS A 206 -9.06 -5.88 -13.79
CA CYS A 206 -10.00 -6.78 -14.48
C CYS A 206 -10.95 -7.53 -13.54
N THR A 207 -11.21 -7.02 -12.33
CA THR A 207 -12.19 -7.62 -11.39
C THR A 207 -13.24 -6.59 -11.00
N ALA A 208 -14.51 -6.99 -11.03
CA ALA A 208 -15.61 -6.22 -10.44
C ALA A 208 -16.17 -6.91 -9.19
N THR A 209 -16.86 -6.13 -8.38
CA THR A 209 -17.65 -6.62 -7.25
C THR A 209 -19.13 -6.38 -7.54
N ILE A 210 -19.91 -7.46 -7.52
CA ILE A 210 -21.37 -7.41 -7.51
C ILE A 210 -21.81 -7.42 -6.05
N VAL A 211 -22.66 -6.46 -5.69
CA VAL A 211 -23.25 -6.34 -4.37
C VAL A 211 -24.76 -6.42 -4.54
N THR A 212 -25.39 -7.28 -3.77
CA THR A 212 -26.84 -7.34 -3.61
C THR A 212 -27.17 -6.97 -2.18
N GLU A 213 -27.82 -5.82 -2.03
CA GLU A 213 -28.37 -5.31 -0.78
C GLU A 213 -29.82 -5.78 -0.72
N ASP A 214 -30.22 -6.42 0.38
CA ASP A 214 -31.59 -6.85 0.63
C ASP A 214 -31.98 -6.39 2.03
N GLU A 215 -33.05 -5.59 2.13
CA GLU A 215 -33.55 -5.04 3.40
C GLU A 215 -33.94 -6.13 4.41
N ASN A 216 -34.22 -7.35 3.94
CA ASN A 216 -34.57 -8.48 4.80
C ASN A 216 -33.34 -9.27 5.28
N GLU A 217 -32.14 -8.98 4.76
CA GLU A 217 -30.91 -9.67 5.15
C GLU A 217 -30.01 -8.75 6.00
N PRO A 218 -29.40 -9.27 7.08
CA PRO A 218 -28.51 -8.48 7.92
C PRO A 218 -27.17 -8.13 7.24
N PHE A 219 -26.85 -8.78 6.11
CA PHE A 219 -25.58 -8.61 5.42
C PHE A 219 -25.76 -8.60 3.91
N ASP A 220 -25.05 -7.69 3.24
CA ASP A 220 -24.99 -7.65 1.79
C ASP A 220 -24.36 -8.93 1.21
N ARG A 221 -24.96 -9.46 0.15
CA ARG A 221 -24.36 -10.54 -0.62
C ARG A 221 -23.33 -9.96 -1.59
N VAL A 222 -22.06 -10.37 -1.44
CA VAL A 222 -20.95 -9.84 -2.23
C VAL A 222 -20.29 -10.95 -3.05
N ARG A 223 -20.17 -10.73 -4.36
CA ARG A 223 -19.50 -11.66 -5.28
C ARG A 223 -18.47 -10.93 -6.14
N GLN A 224 -17.29 -11.52 -6.31
CA GLN A 224 -16.29 -11.06 -7.27
C GLN A 224 -16.51 -11.72 -8.62
N VAL A 225 -16.33 -10.96 -9.70
CA VAL A 225 -16.41 -11.46 -11.08
C VAL A 225 -15.21 -10.97 -11.87
N SER A 226 -14.63 -11.86 -12.68
CA SER A 226 -13.59 -11.50 -13.63
C SER A 226 -14.20 -10.82 -14.85
N LEU A 227 -13.56 -9.76 -15.30
CA LEU A 227 -13.91 -8.99 -16.49
C LEU A 227 -12.97 -9.37 -17.63
N TYR A 228 -13.42 -9.21 -18.88
CA TYR A 228 -12.57 -9.45 -20.05
C TYR A 228 -11.57 -8.30 -20.31
N LYS A 229 -11.82 -7.12 -19.74
CA LYS A 229 -10.99 -5.91 -19.80
C LYS A 229 -10.97 -5.18 -18.46
N PRO A 230 -10.03 -4.24 -18.23
CA PRO A 230 -10.04 -3.39 -17.06
C PRO A 230 -11.40 -2.71 -16.86
N PHE A 231 -11.85 -2.65 -15.60
CA PHE A 231 -13.12 -2.07 -15.19
C PHE A 231 -13.33 -0.69 -15.80
N GLN A 232 -12.30 0.17 -15.73
CA GLN A 232 -12.40 1.55 -16.22
C GLN A 232 -12.67 1.60 -17.73
N GLU A 233 -12.00 0.77 -18.54
CA GLU A 233 -12.23 0.73 -19.99
C GLU A 233 -13.66 0.34 -20.37
N ILE A 234 -14.25 -0.60 -19.61
CA ILE A 234 -15.64 -1.02 -19.81
C ILE A 234 -16.58 0.06 -19.29
N PHE A 235 -16.30 0.59 -18.10
CA PHE A 235 -17.10 1.61 -17.43
C PHE A 235 -17.21 2.88 -18.29
N ASP A 236 -16.12 3.38 -18.86
CA ASP A 236 -16.11 4.59 -19.69
C ASP A 236 -17.03 4.46 -20.92
N ARG A 237 -17.18 3.24 -21.46
CA ARG A 237 -18.09 2.95 -22.57
C ARG A 237 -19.55 2.85 -22.15
N LEU A 238 -19.81 2.38 -20.93
CA LEU A 238 -21.16 2.02 -20.47
C LEU A 238 -21.82 3.06 -19.56
N VAL A 239 -21.02 3.92 -18.91
CA VAL A 239 -21.52 4.83 -17.86
C VAL A 239 -22.56 5.81 -18.38
N TYR A 240 -22.37 6.35 -19.58
CA TYR A 240 -23.32 7.29 -20.18
C TYR A 240 -24.68 6.62 -20.42
N ALA A 241 -24.71 5.47 -21.10
CA ALA A 241 -25.94 4.71 -21.34
C ALA A 241 -26.60 4.23 -20.03
N ALA A 242 -25.79 3.89 -19.02
CA ALA A 242 -26.30 3.56 -17.69
C ALA A 242 -26.90 4.77 -16.97
N ALA A 243 -26.31 5.95 -17.08
CA ALA A 243 -26.80 7.18 -16.49
C ALA A 243 -28.11 7.66 -17.13
N VAL A 244 -28.19 7.66 -18.47
CA VAL A 244 -29.43 7.98 -19.20
C VAL A 244 -30.57 7.04 -18.80
N ALA A 245 -30.26 5.76 -18.54
CA ALA A 245 -31.22 4.77 -18.07
C ALA A 245 -31.49 4.83 -16.55
N GLY A 246 -30.97 5.83 -15.82
CA GLY A 246 -31.15 5.97 -14.38
C GLY A 246 -30.47 4.90 -13.51
N ARG A 247 -29.55 4.11 -14.09
CA ARG A 247 -28.85 3.01 -13.41
C ARG A 247 -27.51 3.40 -12.83
N TYR A 248 -26.97 4.59 -13.14
CA TYR A 248 -25.73 5.05 -12.55
C TYR A 248 -25.99 5.62 -11.15
N LEU A 249 -25.42 5.00 -10.13
CA LEU A 249 -25.66 5.36 -8.71
C LEU A 249 -24.56 6.27 -8.14
N GLY A 250 -23.68 6.81 -9.00
CA GLY A 250 -22.49 7.55 -8.57
C GLY A 250 -21.34 6.65 -8.12
N SER A 251 -20.16 7.24 -7.92
CA SER A 251 -18.96 6.56 -7.39
C SER A 251 -18.57 5.27 -8.13
N GLY A 252 -18.76 5.21 -9.44
CA GLY A 252 -18.44 4.03 -10.25
C GLY A 252 -19.40 2.83 -10.06
N LYS A 253 -20.58 3.05 -9.46
CA LYS A 253 -21.60 2.00 -9.26
C LYS A 253 -22.64 2.02 -10.38
N ILE A 254 -22.91 0.88 -10.98
CA ILE A 254 -23.97 0.70 -11.98
C ILE A 254 -24.95 -0.37 -11.49
N GLN A 255 -26.22 0.02 -11.35
CA GLN A 255 -27.31 -0.87 -11.01
C GLN A 255 -27.55 -1.91 -12.11
N ILE A 256 -27.78 -3.14 -11.68
CA ILE A 256 -28.03 -4.32 -12.50
C ILE A 256 -29.44 -4.82 -12.17
N ASN A 257 -30.38 -4.53 -13.06
CA ASN A 257 -31.78 -4.92 -12.92
C ASN A 257 -32.07 -6.28 -13.57
N ARG A 258 -31.27 -6.65 -14.59
CA ARG A 258 -31.43 -7.91 -15.33
C ARG A 258 -30.07 -8.51 -15.65
N LYS A 259 -30.00 -9.84 -15.78
CA LYS A 259 -28.75 -10.58 -15.94
C LYS A 259 -28.00 -10.21 -17.23
N GLU A 260 -28.73 -9.82 -18.27
CA GLU A 260 -28.18 -9.44 -19.58
C GLU A 260 -27.35 -8.16 -19.50
N GLN A 261 -27.63 -7.29 -18.51
CA GLN A 261 -26.86 -6.07 -18.26
C GLN A 261 -25.43 -6.37 -17.76
N LEU A 262 -25.15 -7.60 -17.34
CA LEU A 262 -23.80 -8.06 -17.01
C LEU A 262 -23.00 -8.48 -18.25
N TYR A 263 -23.63 -8.83 -19.37
CA TYR A 263 -22.90 -9.34 -20.54
C TYR A 263 -21.84 -8.37 -21.07
N PRO A 264 -22.10 -7.05 -21.18
CA PRO A 264 -21.08 -6.09 -21.62
C PRO A 264 -19.85 -6.00 -20.70
N TRP A 265 -19.90 -6.56 -19.49
CA TRP A 265 -18.80 -6.62 -18.52
C TRP A 265 -17.99 -7.91 -18.61
N LEU A 266 -18.65 -9.01 -18.98
CA LEU A 266 -18.11 -10.36 -18.88
C LEU A 266 -17.58 -10.89 -20.21
N THR A 267 -18.16 -10.45 -21.33
CA THR A 267 -17.79 -10.91 -22.66
C THR A 267 -17.35 -9.77 -23.56
N TYR A 268 -16.34 -10.04 -24.39
CA TYR A 268 -15.96 -9.14 -25.46
C TYR A 268 -17.08 -9.09 -26.48
N GLN A 269 -17.79 -7.98 -26.55
CA GLN A 269 -18.78 -7.74 -27.59
C GLN A 269 -18.07 -7.01 -28.75
N ASN A 270 -17.85 -7.70 -29.87
CA ASN A 270 -17.54 -7.06 -31.14
C ASN A 270 -18.76 -6.23 -31.53
N GLN A 271 -18.80 -4.96 -31.15
CA GLN A 271 -19.78 -4.02 -31.68
C GLN A 271 -19.03 -2.84 -32.27
N HIS A 272 -18.93 -2.85 -33.61
CA HIS A 272 -19.03 -1.64 -34.40
C HIS A 272 -20.29 -0.90 -33.95
N VAL A 273 -20.14 0.03 -33.02
CA VAL A 273 -21.16 1.04 -32.77
C VAL A 273 -20.87 2.12 -33.79
N SER A 274 -21.53 2.03 -34.94
CA SER A 274 -21.75 3.21 -35.79
C SER A 274 -22.45 4.23 -34.91
N LEU A 275 -21.78 5.36 -34.65
CA LEU A 275 -22.46 6.52 -34.09
C LEU A 275 -23.53 6.93 -35.11
N PRO A 276 -24.80 7.12 -34.70
CA PRO A 276 -25.75 7.79 -35.57
C PRO A 276 -25.31 9.26 -35.74
N ASP A 277 -25.31 9.72 -36.99
CA ASP A 277 -25.09 11.11 -37.39
C ASP A 277 -26.09 12.08 -36.72
#